data_AF-A0A2I0HFH4-F1
#
_entry.id   AF-A0A2I0HFH4-F1
#
_cell.length_a   1.000
_cell.length_b   1.000
_cell.length_c   1.000
_cell.angle_alpha   90.00
_cell.angle_beta   90.00
_cell.angle_gamma   90.00
#
_symmetry.space_group_name_H-M   'P 1'
#
loop_
_entity.id
_entity.type
_entity.pdbx_description
1 polymer ?
#
loop_
_entity_poly.entity_id
_entity_poly.type
_entity_poly.pdbx_seq_one_letter_code
_entity_poly.pdbx_strand_id
1 'polypeptide(L)'
;MARGQRFEEYATKWRTQAAKHIPPISEAQQIQLFHSTLRGVYYSHLLAHTSSFSDLIEAGKKLDLGIKLGRMEDPTNKGEEPSKKVPTAPSSSGGRRAKEVA
;
A
#
# COMPACT_ATOMS: atom_id res chain seq x y z
N MET A 1 -2.70 5.74 -11.04
CA MET A 1 -2.52 4.34 -11.50
C MET A 1 -3.88 3.73 -11.78
N ALA A 2 -4.01 3.04 -12.92
CA ALA A 2 -5.23 2.28 -13.21
C ALA A 2 -5.30 1.02 -12.34
N ARG A 3 -6.51 0.53 -12.04
CA ARG A 3 -6.69 -0.71 -11.27
C ARG A 3 -6.03 -1.88 -12.02
N GLY A 4 -5.18 -2.64 -11.33
CA GLY A 4 -4.45 -3.78 -11.91
C GLY A 4 -3.19 -3.43 -12.72
N GLN A 5 -2.87 -2.15 -12.91
CA GLN A 5 -1.59 -1.73 -13.50
C GLN A 5 -0.46 -1.91 -12.50
N ARG A 6 0.65 -2.53 -12.91
CA ARG A 6 1.85 -2.64 -12.06
C ARG A 6 2.49 -1.28 -11.86
N PHE A 7 2.97 -1.02 -10.65
CA PHE A 7 3.63 0.25 -10.31
C PHE A 7 4.77 0.61 -11.26
N GLU A 8 5.61 -0.36 -11.61
CA GLU A 8 6.77 -0.18 -12.50
C GLU A 8 6.38 0.35 -13.89
N GLU A 9 5.30 -0.18 -14.46
CA GLU A 9 4.79 0.26 -15.77
C GLU A 9 4.28 1.70 -15.72
N TYR A 10 3.56 2.04 -14.64
CA TYR A 10 3.11 3.40 -14.40
C TYR A 10 4.28 4.38 -14.25
N ALA A 11 5.26 4.05 -13.42
CA ALA A 11 6.43 4.89 -13.17
C ALA A 11 7.26 5.13 -14.43
N THR A 12 7.49 4.07 -15.21
CA THR A 12 8.26 4.14 -16.46
C THR A 12 7.55 5.01 -17.51
N LYS A 13 6.23 4.82 -17.68
CA LYS A 13 5.42 5.64 -18.58
C LYS A 13 5.42 7.10 -18.15
N TRP A 14 5.27 7.36 -16.85
CA TRP A 14 5.29 8.72 -16.32
C TRP A 14 6.62 9.41 -16.57
N ARG A 15 7.76 8.74 -16.29
CA ARG A 15 9.10 9.31 -16.53
C ARG A 15 9.35 9.60 -18.01
N THR A 16 8.91 8.71 -18.89
CA THR A 16 8.99 8.93 -20.35
C THR A 16 8.21 10.16 -20.79
N GLN A 17 7.10 10.48 -20.13
CA GLN A 17 6.31 11.68 -20.39
C GLN A 17 6.98 12.93 -19.81
N ALA A 18 7.50 12.85 -18.58
CA ALA A 18 8.23 13.94 -17.94
C ALA A 18 9.50 14.34 -18.73
N ALA A 19 10.20 13.38 -19.33
CA ALA A 19 11.39 13.60 -20.14
C ALA A 19 11.13 14.39 -21.44
N LYS A 20 9.87 14.52 -21.88
CA LYS A 20 9.50 15.31 -23.07
C LYS A 20 9.38 16.80 -22.80
N HIS A 21 9.41 17.24 -21.53
CA HIS A 21 9.26 18.64 -21.18
C HIS A 21 10.50 19.46 -21.52
N ILE A 22 10.26 20.66 -22.04
CA ILE A 22 11.26 21.69 -22.31
C ILE A 22 10.84 22.96 -21.53
N PRO A 23 11.70 23.50 -20.65
CA PRO A 23 13.07 23.05 -20.37
C PRO A 23 13.13 21.70 -19.61
N PRO A 24 14.27 20.98 -19.68
CA PRO A 24 14.45 19.73 -18.96
C PRO A 24 14.27 19.93 -17.45
N ILE A 25 13.38 19.14 -16.86
CA ILE A 25 13.12 19.14 -15.42
C ILE A 25 14.16 18.24 -14.73
N SER A 26 14.74 18.71 -13.63
CA SER A 26 15.71 17.93 -12.85
C SER A 26 15.09 16.66 -12.26
N GLU A 27 15.92 15.65 -11.98
CA GLU A 27 15.42 14.38 -11.43
C GLU A 27 14.70 14.56 -10.08
N ALA A 28 15.23 15.40 -9.18
CA ALA A 28 14.59 15.69 -7.91
C ALA A 28 13.17 16.28 -8.08
N GLN A 29 13.02 17.20 -9.04
CA GLN A 29 11.71 17.76 -9.38
C GLN A 29 10.79 16.71 -10.02
N GLN A 30 11.32 15.86 -10.90
CA GLN A 30 10.53 14.75 -11.45
C GLN A 30 10.03 13.81 -10.35
N ILE A 31 10.85 13.50 -9.34
CA ILE A 31 10.46 12.66 -8.19
C ILE A 31 9.37 13.36 -7.37
N GLN A 32 9.53 14.67 -7.09
CA GLN A 32 8.50 15.44 -6.38
C GLN A 32 7.17 15.48 -7.13
N LEU A 33 7.19 15.78 -8.44
CA LEU A 33 5.98 15.77 -9.26
C LEU A 33 5.38 14.36 -9.32
N PHE A 34 6.20 13.31 -9.40
CA PHE A 34 5.70 11.94 -9.39
C PHE A 34 4.98 11.62 -8.08
N HIS A 35 5.54 11.99 -6.93
CA HIS A 35 4.87 11.84 -5.63
C HIS A 35 3.51 12.53 -5.59
N SER A 36 3.36 13.71 -6.20
CA SER A 36 2.05 14.39 -6.26
C SER A 36 0.98 13.62 -7.04
N THR A 37 1.38 12.67 -7.90
CA THR A 37 0.46 11.81 -8.66
C THR A 37 0.06 10.52 -7.92
N LEU A 38 0.73 10.21 -6.81
CA LEU A 38 0.46 9.02 -6.00
C LEU A 38 -0.71 9.27 -5.03
N ARG A 39 -1.36 8.18 -4.59
CA ARG A 39 -2.49 8.25 -3.66
C ARG A 39 -2.45 7.09 -2.67
N GLY A 40 -3.00 7.30 -1.47
CA GLY A 40 -3.17 6.27 -0.45
C GLY A 40 -1.83 5.72 0.04
N VAL A 41 -1.76 4.40 0.23
CA VAL A 41 -0.55 3.72 0.74
C VAL A 41 0.69 3.98 -0.12
N TYR A 42 0.56 4.17 -1.44
CA TYR A 42 1.68 4.51 -2.30
C TYR A 42 2.28 5.87 -1.95
N TYR A 43 1.47 6.87 -1.64
CA TYR A 43 1.98 8.18 -1.25
C TYR A 43 2.70 8.10 0.11
N SER A 44 2.05 7.52 1.12
CA SER A 44 2.59 7.48 2.49
C SER A 44 3.87 6.63 2.61
N HIS A 45 3.95 5.49 1.89
CA HIS A 45 5.10 4.60 1.99
C HIS A 45 6.25 4.98 1.06
N LEU A 46 6.00 5.63 -0.09
CA LEU A 46 7.06 6.04 -1.01
C LEU A 46 7.65 7.41 -0.68
N LEU A 47 7.04 8.15 0.25
CA LEU A 47 7.58 9.40 0.79
C LEU A 47 8.92 9.19 1.52
N ALA A 48 9.20 7.97 1.98
CA ALA A 48 10.42 7.65 2.70
C ALA A 48 11.55 7.28 1.73
N HIS A 49 12.57 8.13 1.66
CA HIS A 49 13.90 7.82 1.13
C HIS A 49 13.99 7.36 -0.34
N THR A 50 13.36 8.08 -1.26
CA THR A 50 13.55 7.89 -2.70
C THR A 50 14.47 8.97 -3.28
N SER A 51 15.77 8.71 -3.29
CA SER A 51 16.79 9.65 -3.79
C SER A 51 16.89 9.66 -5.32
N SER A 52 16.46 8.56 -5.97
CA SER A 52 16.42 8.40 -7.42
C SER A 52 15.12 7.74 -7.88
N PHE A 53 14.83 7.81 -9.18
CA PHE A 53 13.70 7.06 -9.75
C PHE A 53 13.86 5.56 -9.66
N SER A 54 15.09 5.05 -9.69
CA SER A 54 15.36 3.61 -9.53
C SER A 54 14.93 3.13 -8.15
N ASP A 55 15.29 3.88 -7.10
CA ASP A 55 14.88 3.59 -5.71
C ASP A 55 13.36 3.64 -5.58
N LEU A 56 12.73 4.63 -6.22
CA LEU A 56 11.28 4.77 -6.24
C LEU A 56 10.59 3.58 -6.91
N ILE A 57 11.12 3.09 -8.03
CA ILE A 57 10.59 1.91 -8.74
C ILE A 57 10.76 0.67 -7.87
N GLU A 58 11.91 0.47 -7.24
CA GLU A 58 12.15 -0.68 -6.36
C GLU A 58 11.21 -0.68 -5.15
N ALA A 59 11.11 0.45 -4.45
CA ALA A 59 10.23 0.60 -3.30
C ALA A 59 8.76 0.37 -3.71
N GLY A 60 8.33 0.91 -4.85
CA GLY A 60 6.99 0.71 -5.37
C GLY A 60 6.69 -0.74 -5.78
N LYS A 61 7.68 -1.47 -6.32
CA LYS A 61 7.56 -2.92 -6.60
C LYS A 61 7.41 -3.73 -5.32
N LYS A 62 8.17 -3.41 -4.27
CA LYS A 62 8.05 -4.08 -2.95
C LYS A 62 6.69 -3.82 -2.31
N LEU A 63 6.18 -2.59 -2.43
CA LEU A 63 4.85 -2.22 -1.97
C LEU A 63 3.74 -2.96 -2.75
N ASP A 64 3.85 -3.04 -4.07
CA ASP A 64 2.93 -3.79 -4.94
C ASP A 64 2.88 -5.29 -4.57
N LEU A 65 4.04 -5.88 -4.25
CA LEU A 65 4.12 -7.24 -3.71
C LEU A 65 3.46 -7.36 -2.33
N GLY A 66 3.67 -6.39 -1.44
CA GLY A 66 3.03 -6.36 -0.12
C GLY A 66 1.50 -6.32 -0.21
N ILE A 67 0.96 -5.54 -1.15
CA ILE A 67 -0.49 -5.47 -1.43
C ILE A 67 -0.99 -6.80 -2.00
N LYS A 68 -0.29 -7.36 -3.00
CA LYS A 68 -0.64 -8.67 -3.59
C LYS A 68 -0.64 -9.82 -2.58
N LEU A 69 0.24 -9.75 -1.58
CA LEU A 69 0.34 -10.72 -0.49
C LEU A 69 -0.65 -10.45 0.66
N GLY A 70 -1.50 -9.43 0.55
CA GLY A 70 -2.47 -9.06 1.60
C GLY A 70 -1.84 -8.50 2.88
N ARG A 71 -0.56 -8.11 2.83
CA ARG A 71 0.15 -7.50 3.97
C ARG A 71 -0.12 -6.00 4.09
N MET A 72 -0.60 -5.38 3.01
CA MET A 72 -0.87 -3.95 2.90
C MET A 72 -2.20 -3.74 2.18
N GLU A 73 -2.89 -2.64 2.51
CA GLU A 73 -4.19 -2.30 1.90
C GLU A 73 -4.02 -1.88 0.44
N ASP A 74 -4.89 -2.39 -0.45
CA ASP A 74 -4.93 -1.95 -1.84
C ASP A 74 -5.61 -0.57 -1.95
N PRO A 75 -4.91 0.49 -2.36
CA PRO A 75 -5.47 1.85 -2.42
C PRO A 75 -6.47 2.06 -3.56
N THR A 76 -6.63 1.07 -4.44
CA THR A 76 -7.67 1.03 -5.48
C THR A 76 -8.92 0.24 -5.06
N ASN A 77 -8.91 -0.46 -3.92
CA ASN A 77 -10.03 -1.18 -3.34
C ASN A 77 -10.73 -0.33 -2.27
N LYS A 78 -11.07 0.94 -2.59
CA LYS A 78 -12.06 1.65 -1.78
C LYS A 78 -13.45 1.28 -2.27
N GLY A 79 -13.96 0.16 -1.76
CA GLY A 79 -15.33 -0.24 -1.96
C GLY A 79 -15.49 -1.75 -2.04
N GLU A 80 -15.27 -2.43 -0.92
CA GLU A 80 -16.04 -3.58 -0.44
C GLU A 80 -15.34 -4.08 0.82
N GLU A 81 -15.74 -3.54 1.96
CA GLU A 81 -15.70 -4.26 3.22
C GLU A 81 -16.58 -5.52 3.04
N PRO A 82 -16.07 -6.75 3.16
CA PRO A 82 -16.84 -7.78 3.81
C PRO A 82 -16.44 -7.69 5.28
N SER A 83 -17.21 -6.93 6.06
CA SER A 83 -17.22 -7.08 7.51
C SER A 83 -17.46 -8.57 7.81
N LYS A 84 -16.39 -9.34 8.03
CA LYS A 84 -16.47 -10.75 8.41
C LYS A 84 -15.91 -10.90 9.81
N LYS A 85 -16.88 -10.78 10.72
CA LYS A 85 -17.06 -11.59 11.92
C LYS A 85 -15.90 -11.58 12.91
N VAL A 86 -16.08 -10.75 13.94
CA VAL A 86 -15.78 -11.18 15.32
C VAL A 86 -16.49 -12.52 15.56
N PRO A 87 -15.79 -13.60 15.95
CA PRO A 87 -16.44 -14.71 16.61
C PRO A 87 -16.70 -14.29 18.05
N THR A 88 -17.91 -13.79 18.30
CA THR A 88 -18.45 -13.72 19.65
C THR A 88 -18.65 -15.17 20.09
N ALA A 89 -17.78 -15.67 20.97
CA ALA A 89 -18.04 -16.94 21.63
C ALA A 89 -19.23 -16.73 22.60
N PRO A 90 -20.35 -17.46 22.46
CA PRO A 90 -21.31 -17.55 23.56
C PRO A 90 -20.66 -18.35 24.68
N SER A 91 -20.38 -17.69 25.80
CA SER A 91 -20.00 -18.37 27.03
C SER A 91 -21.21 -19.18 27.50
N SER A 92 -21.22 -20.46 27.14
CA SER A 92 -22.25 -21.41 27.51
C SER A 92 -21.76 -22.24 28.70
N SER A 93 -22.32 -21.93 29.87
CA SER A 93 -22.90 -22.85 30.85
C SER A 93 -22.13 -24.15 31.16
N GLY A 94 -21.68 -24.29 32.42
CA GLY A 94 -21.37 -25.60 32.99
C GLY A 94 -20.80 -25.54 34.42
N GLY A 95 -21.65 -25.32 35.43
CA GLY A 95 -21.26 -25.54 36.81
C GLY A 95 -21.02 -27.02 37.14
N ARG A 96 -20.15 -27.27 38.14
CA ARG A 96 -20.37 -28.23 39.24
C ARG A 96 -19.17 -28.30 40.22
N ARG A 97 -19.45 -27.84 41.44
CA ARG A 97 -19.07 -28.34 42.78
C ARG A 97 -17.60 -28.39 43.25
N ALA A 98 -17.33 -27.47 44.19
CA ALA A 98 -16.79 -27.66 45.54
C ALA A 98 -15.84 -28.85 45.82
N LYS A 99 -14.65 -28.51 46.35
CA LYS A 99 -14.06 -29.26 47.47
C LYS A 99 -13.19 -28.34 48.33
N GLU A 100 -13.71 -28.03 49.51
CA GLU A 100 -12.95 -27.59 50.68
C GLU A 100 -12.23 -28.81 51.26
N VAL A 101 -10.96 -28.67 51.63
CA VAL A 101 -10.32 -29.51 52.65
C VAL A 101 -9.22 -28.69 53.32
N ALA A 102 -9.22 -28.81 54.66
CA ALA A 102 -8.41 -28.10 55.64
C ALA A 102 -6.89 -28.25 55.46
#